data_AF-A0A5Q4SR17-F1
#
_entry.id   AF-A0A5Q4SR17-F1
#
_cell.length_a   1.000
_cell.length_b   1.000
_cell.length_c   1.000
_cell.angle_alpha   90.00
_cell.angle_beta   90.00
_cell.angle_gamma   90.00
#
_symmetry.space_group_name_H-M   'P 1'
#
loop_
_entity.id
_entity.type
_entity.pdbx_description
1 polymer ?
#
loop_
_entity_poly.entity_id
_entity_poly.type
_entity_poly.pdbx_seq_one_letter_code
_entity_poly.pdbx_strand_id
1 'polypeptide(L)'
;MSPRPHPHLKCLPTTSHHLAEPAPAASGSGAPKVVAEGVPVAVRPDQQTEDGRYPVAWLTITAPRGAVPTATSTCQCGRNLFAAGRRKALALIEDHARHRDLCPLRTHQEGAAV
;
A
#
# COMPACT_ATOMS: atom_id res chain seq x y z
N MET A 1 -20.28 -12.68 34.23
CA MET A 1 -20.71 -11.61 33.31
C MET A 1 -19.62 -11.42 32.27
N SER A 2 -19.86 -11.82 31.02
CA SER A 2 -18.98 -11.50 29.88
C SER A 2 -19.52 -10.28 29.15
N PRO A 3 -18.65 -9.53 28.49
CA PRO A 3 -18.94 -9.08 27.15
C PRO A 3 -18.02 -9.81 26.16
N ARG A 4 -18.63 -10.37 25.12
CA ARG A 4 -17.92 -10.91 23.95
C ARG A 4 -17.29 -9.74 23.19
N PRO A 5 -16.11 -9.89 22.56
CA PRO A 5 -15.62 -8.88 21.62
C PRO A 5 -16.56 -8.82 20.41
N HIS A 6 -17.15 -7.66 20.16
CA HIS A 6 -17.98 -7.39 18.99
C HIS A 6 -17.10 -7.37 17.73
N PRO A 7 -17.38 -8.18 16.69
CA PRO A 7 -16.72 -8.04 15.40
C PRO A 7 -17.27 -6.80 14.68
N HIS A 8 -16.42 -5.81 14.40
CA HIS A 8 -16.83 -4.67 13.58
C HIS A 8 -16.84 -5.08 12.10
N LEU A 9 -18.04 -5.19 11.53
CA LEU A 9 -18.27 -5.46 10.11
C LEU A 9 -17.87 -4.26 9.23
N LYS A 10 -17.10 -4.58 8.17
CA LYS A 10 -17.11 -4.07 6.79
C LYS A 10 -17.19 -2.54 6.55
N CYS A 11 -16.18 -2.01 5.87
CA CYS A 11 -16.36 -0.94 4.89
C CYS A 11 -15.77 -1.39 3.55
N LEU A 12 -16.63 -1.95 2.69
CA LEU A 12 -16.38 -2.04 1.24
C LEU A 12 -17.12 -0.85 0.61
N PRO A 13 -16.47 0.05 -0.13
CA PRO A 13 -17.19 0.90 -1.07
C PRO A 13 -17.56 0.04 -2.29
N THR A 14 -18.83 -0.34 -2.39
CA THR A 14 -19.44 -0.74 -3.67
C THR A 14 -19.58 0.52 -4.50
N THR A 15 -18.60 0.79 -5.36
CA THR A 15 -18.81 1.75 -6.46
C THR A 15 -19.67 1.04 -7.50
N SER A 16 -20.97 1.31 -7.49
CA SER A 16 -21.85 1.00 -8.61
C SER A 16 -21.39 1.84 -9.80
N HIS A 17 -20.72 1.22 -10.76
CA HIS A 17 -20.44 1.83 -12.05
C HIS A 17 -21.76 1.92 -12.84
N HIS A 18 -22.35 3.11 -12.88
CA HIS A 18 -23.43 3.41 -13.80
C HIS A 18 -22.85 3.42 -15.23
N LEU A 19 -23.09 2.34 -15.98
CA LEU A 19 -22.73 2.23 -17.39
C LEU A 19 -23.73 3.08 -18.19
N ALA A 20 -23.28 4.18 -18.81
CA ALA A 20 -24.11 4.95 -19.73
C ALA A 20 -24.25 4.19 -21.07
N GLU A 21 -25.49 4.09 -21.54
CA GLU A 21 -25.89 3.43 -22.79
C GLU A 21 -25.28 4.12 -24.02
N PRO A 22 -24.68 3.40 -25.00
CA PRO A 22 -24.17 4.03 -26.22
C PRO A 22 -25.28 4.19 -27.28
N ALA A 23 -25.45 5.40 -27.80
CA ALA A 23 -26.27 5.70 -28.98
C ALA A 23 -25.42 5.68 -30.27
N PRO A 24 -26.00 5.31 -31.44
CA PRO A 24 -25.24 4.91 -32.63
C PRO A 24 -24.63 6.07 -33.42
N ALA A 25 -23.53 5.76 -34.11
CA ALA A 25 -22.74 6.69 -34.93
C ALA A 25 -23.43 7.08 -36.25
N ALA A 26 -23.17 8.31 -36.69
CA ALA A 26 -23.33 8.73 -38.08
C ALA A 26 -22.03 9.36 -38.62
N SER A 27 -21.77 9.04 -39.89
CA SER A 27 -20.53 9.16 -40.63
C SER A 27 -20.15 10.58 -41.06
N GLY A 28 -18.86 10.89 -41.10
CA GLY A 28 -18.32 12.13 -41.68
C GLY A 28 -16.82 11.98 -42.00
N SER A 29 -16.50 12.10 -43.29
CA SER A 29 -15.21 11.81 -43.95
C SER A 29 -14.13 12.89 -43.75
N GLY A 30 -12.86 12.48 -43.58
CA GLY A 30 -11.66 13.32 -43.66
C GLY A 30 -10.37 12.58 -43.25
N ALA A 31 -9.43 12.41 -44.19
CA ALA A 31 -8.19 11.61 -44.10
C ALA A 31 -7.10 12.20 -43.15
N PRO A 32 -6.00 11.46 -42.83
CA PRO A 32 -5.46 11.35 -41.48
C PRO A 32 -4.40 12.39 -41.13
N LYS A 33 -4.41 12.86 -39.87
CA LYS A 33 -3.18 13.30 -39.20
C LYS A 33 -2.83 12.27 -38.13
N VAL A 34 -1.99 11.32 -38.53
CA VAL A 34 -1.43 10.33 -37.61
C VAL A 34 -0.48 11.07 -36.66
N VAL A 35 -0.95 11.33 -35.45
CA VAL A 35 -0.10 11.47 -34.28
C VAL A 35 -0.61 10.42 -33.31
N ALA A 36 0.04 9.26 -33.32
CA ALA A 36 -0.07 8.37 -32.17
C ALA A 36 0.66 9.07 -31.02
N GLU A 37 -0.06 9.86 -30.22
CA GLU A 37 0.42 10.15 -28.87
C GLU A 37 0.44 8.81 -28.14
N GLY A 38 1.62 8.21 -28.08
CA GLY A 38 1.88 7.11 -27.17
C GLY A 38 1.57 7.60 -25.77
N VAL A 39 0.58 6.98 -25.12
CA VAL A 39 0.37 7.13 -23.68
C VAL A 39 1.72 6.85 -23.02
N PRO A 40 2.31 7.80 -22.27
CA PRO A 40 3.42 7.45 -21.41
C PRO A 40 2.81 6.59 -20.30
N VAL A 41 2.77 5.28 -20.53
CA VAL A 41 2.70 4.34 -19.43
C VAL A 41 4.03 4.55 -18.72
N ALA A 42 4.01 5.35 -17.66
CA ALA A 42 5.04 5.28 -16.64
C ALA A 42 4.92 3.89 -16.03
N VAL A 43 5.50 2.89 -16.70
CA VAL A 43 5.80 1.60 -16.10
C VAL A 43 6.68 1.98 -14.93
N ARG A 44 6.11 1.97 -13.73
CA ARG A 44 6.93 2.02 -12.53
C ARG A 44 7.90 0.86 -12.70
N PRO A 45 9.22 1.10 -12.67
CA PRO A 45 10.13 -0.02 -12.56
C PRO A 45 9.64 -0.82 -11.37
N ASP A 46 9.34 -2.09 -11.58
CA ASP A 46 9.17 -2.99 -10.47
C ASP A 46 10.54 -3.01 -9.79
N GLN A 47 10.69 -2.25 -8.69
CA GLN A 47 11.99 -1.94 -8.08
C GLN A 47 12.57 -3.16 -7.32
N GLN A 48 12.25 -4.36 -7.78
CA GLN A 48 12.25 -5.56 -6.96
C GLN A 48 12.70 -6.78 -7.75
N THR A 49 13.75 -6.65 -8.56
CA THR A 49 14.51 -7.82 -9.00
C THR A 49 15.95 -7.37 -9.16
N GLU A 50 16.86 -7.96 -8.37
CA GLU A 50 18.17 -8.45 -8.83
C GLU A 50 18.78 -9.41 -7.77
N ASP A 51 18.44 -9.29 -6.47
CA ASP A 51 19.04 -10.14 -5.41
C ASP A 51 18.09 -11.17 -4.73
N GLY A 52 16.83 -11.29 -5.18
CA GLY A 52 15.82 -12.16 -4.54
C GLY A 52 15.33 -11.71 -3.16
N ARG A 53 15.86 -10.61 -2.62
CA ARG A 53 15.44 -10.01 -1.36
C ARG A 53 14.40 -8.92 -1.62
N TYR A 54 13.15 -9.18 -1.22
CA TYR A 54 12.09 -8.17 -1.23
C TYR A 54 11.85 -7.64 0.20
N PRO A 55 11.53 -6.35 0.38
CA PRO A 55 11.19 -5.83 1.70
C PRO A 55 9.89 -6.49 2.17
N VAL A 56 9.92 -7.05 3.38
CA VAL A 56 8.77 -7.70 4.03
C VAL A 56 8.07 -6.81 5.05
N ALA A 57 8.65 -5.65 5.39
CA ALA A 57 8.16 -4.71 6.38
C ALA A 57 8.34 -3.26 5.91
N TRP A 58 7.35 -2.41 6.19
CA TRP A 58 7.33 -0.98 5.87
C TRP A 58 6.96 -0.16 7.10
N LEU A 59 7.55 1.03 7.17
CA LEU A 59 7.24 2.06 8.16
C LEU A 59 6.97 3.38 7.44
N THR A 60 5.75 3.88 7.56
CA THR A 60 5.35 5.18 7.02
C THR A 60 5.26 6.17 8.16
N ILE A 61 5.94 7.32 8.03
CA ILE A 61 5.92 8.40 9.02
C ILE A 61 5.44 9.67 8.33
N THR A 62 4.40 10.29 8.88
CA THR A 62 3.87 11.56 8.40
C THR A 62 3.99 12.59 9.52
N ALA A 63 4.81 13.61 9.33
CA ALA A 63 5.03 14.68 10.32
C ALA A 63 4.93 16.07 9.67
N PRO A 64 3.71 16.56 9.38
CA PRO A 64 3.50 17.89 8.83
C PRO A 64 3.83 18.97 9.87
N ARG A 65 4.25 20.15 9.43
CA ARG A 65 4.45 21.30 10.34
C ARG A 65 3.14 21.69 11.02
N GLY A 66 3.16 21.84 12.34
CA GLY A 66 2.00 22.23 13.15
C GLY A 66 0.94 21.14 13.34
N ALA A 67 1.13 19.93 12.79
CA ALA A 67 0.19 18.83 12.90
C ALA A 67 0.71 17.72 13.83
N VAL A 68 -0.20 16.84 14.24
CA VAL A 68 0.12 15.66 15.04
C VAL A 68 0.83 14.64 14.14
N PRO A 69 2.06 14.20 14.46
CA PRO A 69 2.75 13.21 13.66
C PRO A 69 2.06 11.85 13.77
N THR A 70 2.06 11.09 12.69
CA THR A 70 1.55 9.72 12.63
C THR A 70 2.62 8.77 12.14
N ALA A 71 2.53 7.52 12.58
CA ALA A 71 3.37 6.44 12.11
C ALA A 71 2.52 5.20 11.88
N THR A 72 2.79 4.48 10.80
CA THR A 72 2.16 3.20 10.46
C THR A 72 3.25 2.18 10.18
N SER A 73 3.23 1.05 10.89
CA SER A 73 4.14 -0.08 10.67
C SER A 73 3.35 -1.26 10.12
N THR A 74 3.71 -1.72 8.92
CA THR A 74 3.14 -2.92 8.30
C THR A 74 4.23 -3.96 8.07
N CYS A 75 3.89 -5.24 8.24
CA CYS A 75 4.74 -6.35 7.87
C CYS A 75 3.89 -7.51 7.33
N GLN A 76 4.43 -8.23 6.36
CA GLN A 76 3.79 -9.41 5.77
C GLN A 76 3.53 -10.53 6.80
N CYS A 77 4.17 -10.50 7.97
CA CYS A 77 3.90 -11.46 9.05
C CYS A 77 2.52 -11.24 9.72
N GLY A 78 1.73 -10.29 9.23
CA GLY A 78 0.42 -9.92 9.76
C GLY A 78 0.44 -8.74 10.74
N ARG A 79 1.60 -8.15 11.01
CA ARG A 79 1.69 -6.95 11.85
C ARG A 79 1.17 -5.73 11.09
N ASN A 80 0.21 -5.02 11.67
CA ASN A 80 -0.26 -3.72 11.21
C ASN A 80 -0.57 -2.83 12.42
N LEU A 81 0.30 -1.85 12.69
CA LEU A 81 0.20 -0.96 13.84
C LEU A 81 0.17 0.49 13.38
N PHE A 82 -0.64 1.30 14.07
CA PHE A 82 -0.77 2.73 13.84
C PHE A 82 -0.58 3.50 15.14
N ALA A 83 0.13 4.62 15.07
CA ALA A 83 0.35 5.52 16.18
C ALA A 83 0.15 6.97 15.74
N ALA A 84 -0.53 7.77 16.57
CA ALA A 84 -0.63 9.21 16.42
C ALA A 84 -0.06 9.92 17.66
N GLY A 85 0.63 11.03 17.44
CA GLY A 85 1.28 11.82 18.47
C GLY A 85 2.76 11.48 18.64
N ARG A 86 3.55 12.51 18.95
CA ARG A 86 5.03 12.45 18.95
C ARG A 86 5.58 11.26 19.74
N ARG A 87 5.14 11.08 20.99
CA ARG A 87 5.63 9.99 21.86
C ARG A 87 5.30 8.60 21.31
N LYS A 88 4.06 8.41 20.85
CA LYS A 88 3.61 7.10 20.33
C LYS A 88 4.27 6.80 18.98
N ALA A 89 4.46 7.80 18.12
CA ALA A 89 5.16 7.65 16.86
C ALA A 89 6.62 7.20 17.09
N LEU A 90 7.34 7.86 18.01
CA LEU A 90 8.71 7.45 18.37
C LEU A 90 8.77 6.01 18.91
N ALA A 91 7.85 5.65 19.81
CA ALA A 91 7.77 4.28 20.32
C ALA A 91 7.49 3.26 19.21
N LEU A 92 6.62 3.60 18.25
CA LEU A 92 6.32 2.71 17.13
C LEU A 92 7.50 2.56 16.16
N ILE A 93 8.32 3.60 15.99
CA ILE A 93 9.55 3.54 15.19
C ILE A 93 10.55 2.56 15.82
N GLU A 94 10.76 2.66 17.13
CA GLU A 94 11.66 1.75 17.87
C GLU A 94 11.12 0.31 17.85
N ASP A 95 9.82 0.14 18.08
CA ASP A 95 9.18 -1.18 18.01
C ASP A 95 9.27 -1.80 16.61
N HIS A 96 9.14 -1.00 15.55
CA HIS A 96 9.32 -1.45 14.17
C HIS A 96 10.76 -1.95 13.93
N ALA A 97 11.76 -1.20 14.40
CA ALA A 97 13.17 -1.59 14.27
C ALA A 97 13.45 -2.93 14.96
N ARG A 98 13.00 -3.09 16.21
CA ARG A 98 13.12 -4.34 16.96
C ARG A 98 12.40 -5.50 16.28
N HIS A 99 11.20 -5.27 15.79
CA HIS A 99 10.43 -6.31 15.13
C HIS A 99 11.06 -6.78 13.83
N ARG A 100 11.68 -5.87 13.08
CA ARG A 100 12.38 -6.22 11.86
C ARG A 100 13.41 -7.33 12.11
N ASP A 101 14.11 -7.29 13.23
CA ASP A 101 15.16 -8.26 13.58
C ASP A 101 14.59 -9.57 14.18
N LEU A 102 13.36 -9.52 14.72
CA LEU A 102 12.67 -10.68 15.30
C LEU A 102 11.62 -11.31 14.38
N CYS A 103 11.39 -10.72 13.21
CA CYS A 103 10.29 -11.11 12.34
C CYS A 103 10.54 -12.51 11.77
N PRO A 104 9.61 -13.47 11.96
CA PRO A 104 9.81 -14.85 11.51
C PRO A 104 9.97 -14.97 9.98
N LEU A 105 9.34 -14.07 9.22
CA LEU A 105 9.50 -14.03 7.77
C LEU A 105 10.89 -13.55 7.34
N ARG A 106 11.57 -12.76 8.17
CA ARG A 106 12.94 -12.31 7.88
C ARG A 106 13.96 -13.35 8.34
N THR A 107 13.80 -13.90 9.55
CA THR A 107 14.72 -14.91 10.08
C THR A 107 14.70 -16.20 9.25
N HIS A 108 13.55 -16.57 8.68
CA HIS A 108 13.47 -17.73 7.78
C HIS A 108 14.13 -17.48 6.41
N GLN A 109 14.16 -16.24 5.90
CA GLN A 109 14.88 -15.92 4.67
C GLN A 109 16.41 -15.87 4.88
N GLU A 110 16.87 -15.43 6.05
CA GLU A 110 18.30 -15.41 6.40
C GLU A 110 18.88 -16.83 6.65
N GLY A 111 18.03 -17.84 6.87
CA GLY A 111 18.42 -19.25 7.06
C GLY A 111 18.20 -20.17 5.86
N ALA A 112 17.61 -19.71 4.75
CA ALA A 112 17.30 -20.52 3.58
C ALA A 112 18.41 -20.52 2.50
N ALA A 113 19.66 -20.32 2.92
CA ALA A 113 20.83 -20.41 2.04
C ALA A 113 21.73 -21.58 2.46
N VAL A 114 21.32 -22.82 2.14
CA VAL A 114 22.18 -24.02 2.01
C VAL A 114 21.58 -24.96 0.99
#